data_AF-A0A918UNI5-F1
#
_entry.id   AF-A0A918UNI5-F1
#
_cell.length_a   1.000
_cell.length_b   1.000
_cell.length_c   1.000
_cell.angle_alpha   90.00
_cell.angle_beta   90.00
_cell.angle_gamma   90.00
#
_symmetry.space_group_name_H-M   'P 1'
#
loop_
_entity.id
_entity.type
_entity.pdbx_description
1 polymer ?
#
loop_
_entity_poly.entity_id
_entity_poly.type
_entity_poly.pdbx_seq_one_letter_code
_entity_poly.pdbx_strand_id
1 'polypeptide(L)'
;MNFKKEIKFLSLSVVMACFGLIFSTNVQAQEVGTTDFTDLEYEKFVEINAALIPMQEEVQGQMMNAIKEEGLEVERFQELAQAQRGGTITDATEDTEEIAKFNKAGQKVMNIQRGMQTQAQEVIKEKELPMEKFQQMSMAYSQDQEVKAKVDTLISKKVEQQ
;
A
#
# COMPACT_ATOMS: atom_id res chain seq x y z
N MET A 1 -17.24 13.06 27.65
CA MET A 1 -16.04 12.72 26.85
C MET A 1 -16.21 11.29 26.35
N ASN A 2 -16.68 11.12 25.11
CA ASN A 2 -16.88 9.81 24.47
C ASN A 2 -16.49 9.97 23.01
N PHE A 3 -15.22 9.70 22.69
CA PHE A 3 -14.72 9.67 21.33
C PHE A 3 -15.14 8.34 20.70
N LYS A 4 -16.32 8.33 20.08
CA LYS A 4 -16.65 7.33 19.07
C LYS A 4 -15.69 7.57 17.90
N LYS A 5 -14.63 6.77 17.81
CA LYS A 5 -13.77 6.72 16.64
C LYS A 5 -14.59 6.13 15.50
N GLU A 6 -15.06 6.98 14.61
CA GLU A 6 -15.47 6.60 13.26
C GLU A 6 -14.21 6.07 12.55
N ILE A 7 -13.92 4.79 12.73
CA ILE A 7 -12.91 4.08 11.93
C ILE A 7 -13.48 4.01 10.52
N LYS A 8 -13.15 5.01 9.70
CA LYS A 8 -13.41 4.94 8.27
C LYS A 8 -12.70 3.70 7.76
N PHE A 9 -13.48 2.71 7.33
CA PHE A 9 -13.03 1.46 6.73
C PHE A 9 -11.91 1.72 5.72
N LEU A 10 -10.65 1.54 6.14
CA LEU A 10 -9.53 1.44 5.23
C LEU A 10 -9.61 0.03 4.63
N SER A 11 -10.45 -0.10 3.60
CA SER A 11 -10.57 -1.34 2.83
C SER A 11 -9.19 -1.78 2.37
N LEU A 12 -8.87 -3.08 2.49
CA LEU A 12 -7.63 -3.69 2.00
C LEU A 12 -7.37 -3.37 0.50
N SER A 13 -8.41 -2.99 -0.25
CA SER A 13 -8.32 -2.44 -1.60
C SER A 13 -7.39 -1.21 -1.72
N VAL A 14 -7.23 -0.40 -0.67
CA VAL A 14 -6.32 0.76 -0.65
C VAL A 14 -4.85 0.33 -0.53
N VAL A 15 -4.57 -0.83 0.09
CA VAL A 15 -3.21 -1.39 0.23
C VAL A 15 -2.63 -1.76 -1.14
N MET A 16 -3.46 -2.26 -2.05
CA MET A 16 -3.01 -2.74 -3.35
C MET A 16 -2.80 -1.63 -4.39
N ALA A 17 -3.50 -0.50 -4.27
CA ALA A 17 -3.48 0.58 -5.25
C ALA A 17 -2.14 1.34 -5.32
N CYS A 18 -1.30 1.27 -4.28
CA CYS A 18 -0.01 1.97 -4.24
C CYS A 18 1.12 1.28 -5.05
N PHE A 19 0.89 0.09 -5.61
CA PHE A 19 1.87 -0.63 -6.46
C PHE A 19 1.51 -0.65 -7.95
N GLY A 20 0.37 -0.07 -8.34
CA GLY A 20 -0.13 -0.10 -9.71
C GLY A 20 0.61 0.87 -10.64
N LEU A 21 1.81 0.51 -11.09
CA LEU A 21 2.34 1.02 -12.35
C LEU A 21 1.40 0.59 -13.49
N ILE A 22 0.99 1.55 -14.29
CA ILE A 22 0.16 1.40 -15.48
C ILE A 22 0.88 0.45 -16.45
N PHE A 23 0.38 -0.77 -16.61
CA PHE A 23 0.76 -1.66 -17.71
C PHE A 23 -0.30 -1.61 -18.81
N SER A 24 0.05 -0.95 -19.91
CA SER A 24 -0.70 -0.98 -21.16
C SER A 24 -0.64 -2.37 -21.79
N THR A 25 -1.82 -2.92 -22.06
CA THR A 25 -2.16 -3.88 -23.13
C THR A 25 -1.21 -5.07 -23.38
N ASN A 26 -1.49 -6.19 -22.73
CA ASN A 26 -1.83 -7.48 -23.34
C ASN A 26 -1.91 -8.51 -22.20
N VAL A 27 -3.01 -8.45 -21.44
CA VAL A 27 -3.32 -9.55 -20.52
C VAL A 27 -3.91 -10.65 -21.39
N GLN A 28 -3.03 -11.52 -21.87
CA GLN A 28 -3.44 -12.88 -22.17
C GLN A 28 -4.08 -13.38 -20.88
N ALA A 29 -5.38 -13.67 -20.92
CA ALA A 29 -6.11 -14.22 -19.80
C ALA A 29 -5.44 -15.55 -19.44
N GLN A 30 -4.45 -15.47 -18.56
CA GLN A 30 -3.89 -16.62 -17.89
C GLN A 30 -5.06 -17.17 -17.10
N GLU A 31 -5.49 -18.38 -17.43
CA GLU A 31 -6.53 -19.08 -16.69
C GLU A 31 -6.23 -18.88 -15.20
N VAL A 32 -7.20 -18.30 -14.49
CA VAL A 32 -7.16 -18.17 -13.04
C VAL A 32 -7.05 -19.61 -12.54
N GLY A 33 -5.82 -20.04 -12.26
CA GLY A 33 -5.54 -21.32 -11.63
C GLY A 33 -6.46 -21.40 -10.43
N THR A 34 -7.23 -22.49 -10.38
CA THR A 34 -8.27 -22.79 -9.39
C THR A 34 -8.05 -22.06 -8.06
N THR A 35 -9.04 -21.27 -7.65
CA THR A 35 -9.13 -20.51 -6.39
C THR A 35 -9.26 -21.41 -5.15
N ASP A 36 -8.68 -22.60 -5.21
CA ASP A 36 -8.66 -23.58 -4.14
C ASP A 36 -7.43 -23.33 -3.25
N PHE A 37 -7.52 -22.27 -2.44
CA PHE A 37 -6.56 -22.01 -1.37
C PHE A 37 -6.96 -22.79 -0.12
N THR A 38 -6.00 -23.45 0.48
CA THR A 38 -6.19 -24.17 1.75
C THR A 38 -6.48 -23.20 2.89
N ASP A 39 -7.15 -23.69 3.95
CA ASP A 39 -7.42 -22.86 5.13
C ASP A 39 -6.14 -22.34 5.79
N LEU A 40 -5.05 -23.12 5.75
CA LEU A 40 -3.73 -22.69 6.23
C LEU A 40 -3.15 -21.54 5.38
N GLU A 41 -3.34 -21.56 4.06
CA GLU A 41 -2.93 -20.45 3.19
C GLU A 41 -3.73 -19.18 3.49
N TYR A 42 -5.05 -19.31 3.72
CA TYR A 42 -5.89 -18.19 4.17
C TYR A 42 -5.43 -17.63 5.51
N GLU A 43 -5.15 -18.49 6.49
CA GLU A 43 -4.66 -18.07 7.80
C GLU A 43 -3.34 -17.29 7.66
N LYS A 44 -2.35 -17.85 6.96
CA LYS A 44 -1.05 -17.20 6.69
C LYS A 44 -1.21 -15.86 5.97
N PHE A 45 -2.05 -15.82 4.93
CA PHE A 45 -2.33 -14.59 4.19
C PHE A 45 -2.93 -13.51 5.10
N VAL A 46 -3.87 -13.88 5.95
CA VAL A 46 -4.50 -12.99 6.93
C VAL A 46 -3.49 -12.53 7.99
N GLU A 47 -2.60 -13.41 8.45
CA GLU A 47 -1.54 -13.04 9.40
C GLU A 47 -0.60 -11.97 8.82
N ILE A 48 -0.18 -12.18 7.57
CA ILE A 48 0.70 -11.24 6.87
C ILE A 48 -0.01 -9.89 6.75
N ASN A 49 -1.23 -9.87 6.21
CA ASN A 49 -1.95 -8.60 6.02
C ASN A 49 -2.24 -7.90 7.35
N ALA A 50 -2.60 -8.62 8.41
CA ALA A 50 -2.79 -8.04 9.74
C ALA A 50 -1.51 -7.39 10.30
N ALA A 51 -0.33 -7.97 10.03
CA ALA A 51 0.95 -7.39 10.42
C ALA A 51 1.35 -6.18 9.55
N LEU A 52 0.97 -6.15 8.28
CA LEU A 52 1.29 -5.05 7.36
C LEU A 52 0.44 -3.80 7.61
N ILE A 53 -0.77 -3.92 8.15
CA ILE A 53 -1.66 -2.78 8.44
C ILE A 53 -0.99 -1.71 9.31
N PRO A 54 -0.50 -2.00 10.54
CA PRO A 54 0.13 -0.98 11.38
C PRO A 54 1.42 -0.43 10.77
N MET A 55 2.18 -1.26 10.06
CA MET A 55 3.38 -0.85 9.34
C MET A 55 3.06 0.19 8.26
N GLN A 56 1.93 0.03 7.57
CA GLN A 56 1.48 0.98 6.55
C GLN A 56 1.07 2.33 7.16
N GLU A 57 0.42 2.33 8.32
CA GLU A 57 0.07 3.56 9.04
C GLU A 57 1.33 4.31 9.49
N GLU A 58 2.31 3.59 10.04
CA GLU A 58 3.60 4.15 10.43
C GLU A 58 4.32 4.78 9.23
N VAL A 59 4.41 4.05 8.12
CA VAL A 59 5.05 4.52 6.89
C VAL A 59 4.38 5.76 6.32
N GLN A 60 3.04 5.84 6.36
CA GLN A 60 2.31 7.06 5.98
C GLN A 60 2.72 8.24 6.86
N GLY A 61 2.79 8.04 8.18
CA GLY A 61 3.26 9.08 9.11
C GLY A 61 4.70 9.52 8.83
N GLN A 62 5.59 8.58 8.58
CA GLN A 62 7.00 8.86 8.23
C GLN A 62 7.11 9.68 6.94
N MET A 63 6.34 9.33 5.89
CA MET A 63 6.33 10.09 4.64
C MET A 63 5.83 11.53 4.84
N MET A 64 4.73 11.72 5.60
CA MET A 64 4.22 13.05 5.91
C MET A 64 5.24 13.90 6.67
N ASN A 65 5.93 13.31 7.64
CA ASN A 65 6.97 14.00 8.40
C ASN A 65 8.16 14.35 7.53
N ALA A 66 8.62 13.44 6.67
CA ALA A 66 9.72 13.68 5.74
C ALA A 66 9.45 14.84 4.78
N ILE A 67 8.20 15.03 4.35
CA ILE A 67 7.79 16.17 3.53
C ILE A 67 7.87 17.47 4.34
N LYS A 68 7.32 17.46 5.56
CA LYS A 68 7.31 18.64 6.46
C LYS A 68 8.70 19.09 6.88
N GLU A 69 9.62 18.15 7.11
CA GLU A 69 11.02 18.45 7.44
C GLU A 69 11.75 19.25 6.36
N GLU A 70 11.36 19.09 5.09
CA GLU A 70 11.92 19.87 3.98
C GLU A 70 11.21 21.23 3.79
N GLY A 71 10.27 21.57 4.69
CA GLY A 71 9.54 22.83 4.67
C GLY A 71 8.44 22.88 3.62
N LEU A 72 7.84 21.74 3.29
CA LEU A 72 6.67 21.64 2.42
C LEU A 72 5.47 21.10 3.20
N GLU A 73 4.28 21.61 2.86
CA GLU A 73 3.04 20.96 3.26
C GLU A 73 2.74 19.75 2.37
N VAL A 74 2.02 18.78 2.92
CA VAL A 74 1.73 17.50 2.23
C VAL A 74 0.90 17.75 0.96
N GLU A 75 -0.09 18.63 1.04
CA GLU A 75 -0.94 19.01 -0.08
C GLU A 75 -0.12 19.67 -1.21
N ARG A 76 0.82 20.55 -0.85
CA ARG A 76 1.69 21.21 -1.83
C ARG A 76 2.63 20.21 -2.50
N PHE A 77 3.19 19.28 -1.72
CA PHE A 77 3.98 18.19 -2.28
C PHE A 77 3.18 17.34 -3.27
N GLN A 78 1.91 17.03 -2.97
CA GLN A 78 1.04 16.26 -3.85
C GLN A 78 0.73 17.00 -5.16
N GLU A 79 0.50 18.31 -5.10
CA GLU A 79 0.29 19.17 -6.28
C GLU A 79 1.51 19.14 -7.22
N LEU A 80 2.70 19.36 -6.65
CA LEU A 80 3.97 19.31 -7.40
C LEU A 80 4.21 17.92 -8.00
N ALA A 81 3.91 16.86 -7.25
CA ALA A 81 4.00 15.48 -7.74
C ALA A 81 3.00 15.17 -8.87
N GLN A 82 1.82 15.79 -8.87
CA GLN A 82 0.86 15.67 -9.97
C GLN A 82 1.38 16.36 -11.23
N ALA A 83 1.89 17.59 -11.11
CA ALA A 83 2.48 18.33 -12.24
C ALA A 83 3.69 17.59 -12.84
N GLN A 84 4.59 17.11 -11.98
CA GLN A 84 5.75 16.32 -12.41
C GLN A 84 5.36 15.03 -13.15
N ARG A 85 4.23 14.40 -12.79
CA ARG A 85 3.68 13.23 -13.51
C ARG A 85 2.95 13.61 -14.80
N GLY A 86 2.34 14.80 -14.85
CA GLY A 86 1.64 15.32 -16.02
C GLY A 86 2.58 15.79 -17.15
N GLY A 87 3.83 16.10 -16.82
CA GLY A 87 4.87 16.37 -17.81
C GLY A 87 6.05 17.11 -17.20
N THR A 88 5.80 18.29 -16.62
CA THR A 88 6.85 19.11 -16.01
C THR A 88 6.37 19.75 -14.72
N ILE A 89 7.24 19.79 -13.71
CA ILE A 89 6.98 20.49 -12.45
C ILE A 89 6.80 22.00 -12.66
N THR A 90 7.33 22.55 -13.75
CA THR A 90 7.19 23.96 -14.11
C THR A 90 5.75 24.37 -14.41
N ASP A 91 4.86 23.41 -14.66
CA ASP A 91 3.42 23.69 -14.80
C ASP A 91 2.78 24.10 -13.47
N ALA A 92 3.40 23.77 -12.33
CA ALA A 92 2.93 24.12 -10.99
C ALA A 92 3.80 25.16 -10.26
N THR A 93 5.10 25.23 -10.58
CA THR A 93 6.00 26.22 -9.98
C THR A 93 7.27 26.43 -10.79
N GLU A 94 7.73 27.69 -10.89
CA GLU A 94 9.05 28.06 -11.41
C GLU A 94 10.05 28.38 -10.29
N ASP A 95 9.62 28.32 -9.02
CA ASP A 95 10.48 28.61 -7.88
C ASP A 95 11.51 27.48 -7.67
N THR A 96 12.77 27.81 -7.94
CA THR A 96 13.89 26.88 -7.81
C THR A 96 14.13 26.37 -6.39
N GLU A 97 13.81 27.16 -5.35
CA GLU A 97 13.93 26.70 -3.96
C GLU A 97 12.82 25.68 -3.63
N GLU A 98 11.61 25.93 -4.11
CA GLU A 98 10.47 25.02 -3.95
C GLU A 98 10.73 23.68 -4.67
N ILE A 99 11.24 23.73 -5.90
CA ILE A 99 11.65 22.53 -6.66
C ILE A 99 12.74 21.76 -5.90
N ALA A 100 13.71 22.46 -5.29
CA ALA A 100 14.76 21.82 -4.51
C ALA A 100 14.21 21.10 -3.26
N LYS A 101 13.29 21.74 -2.53
CA LYS A 101 12.60 21.12 -1.37
C LYS A 101 11.79 19.90 -1.80
N PHE A 102 11.06 20.00 -2.91
CA PHE A 102 10.29 18.91 -3.48
C PHE A 102 11.17 17.71 -3.81
N ASN A 103 12.30 17.92 -4.48
CA ASN A 103 13.22 16.86 -4.83
C ASN A 103 13.79 16.14 -3.60
N LYS A 104 14.17 16.88 -2.56
CA LYS A 104 14.67 16.29 -1.30
C LYS A 104 13.58 15.49 -0.57
N ALA A 105 12.38 16.06 -0.46
CA ALA A 105 11.23 15.38 0.13
C ALA A 105 10.89 14.10 -0.65
N GLY A 106 10.88 14.18 -1.98
CA GLY A 106 10.65 13.05 -2.87
C GLY A 106 11.69 11.94 -2.68
N GLN A 107 12.97 12.30 -2.51
CA GLN A 107 14.02 11.32 -2.25
C GLN A 107 13.84 10.61 -0.89
N LYS A 108 13.48 11.35 0.16
CA LYS A 108 13.17 10.77 1.47
C LYS A 108 11.95 9.84 1.40
N VAL A 109 10.87 10.29 0.76
CA VAL A 109 9.65 9.49 0.55
C VAL A 109 9.96 8.21 -0.20
N MET A 110 10.75 8.26 -1.28
CA MET A 110 11.16 7.06 -2.03
C MET A 110 11.96 6.08 -1.16
N ASN A 111 12.84 6.57 -0.29
CA ASN A 111 13.62 5.71 0.59
C ASN A 111 12.76 5.03 1.66
N ILE A 112 11.80 5.77 2.23
CA ILE A 112 10.82 5.23 3.18
C ILE A 112 9.99 4.12 2.50
N GLN A 113 9.49 4.37 1.28
CA GLN A 113 8.74 3.38 0.51
C GLN A 113 9.55 2.11 0.20
N ARG A 114 10.84 2.26 -0.14
CA ARG A 114 11.73 1.11 -0.35
C ARG A 114 11.96 0.32 0.94
N GLY A 115 12.12 1.00 2.08
CA GLY A 115 12.23 0.36 3.38
C GLY A 115 10.99 -0.50 3.71
N MET A 116 9.81 0.07 3.49
CA MET A 116 8.53 -0.64 3.63
C MET A 116 8.46 -1.90 2.75
N GLN A 117 8.89 -1.81 1.48
CA GLN A 117 8.91 -2.97 0.58
C GLN A 117 9.78 -4.10 1.12
N THR A 118 10.96 -3.78 1.65
CA THR A 118 11.85 -4.77 2.26
C THR A 118 11.21 -5.41 3.48
N GLN A 119 10.66 -4.61 4.40
CA GLN A 119 9.99 -5.12 5.60
C GLN A 119 8.79 -6.00 5.27
N ALA A 120 7.99 -5.64 4.27
CA ALA A 120 6.87 -6.46 3.83
C ALA A 120 7.33 -7.83 3.27
N GLN A 121 8.42 -7.87 2.51
CA GLN A 121 9.00 -9.12 2.02
C GLN A 121 9.50 -10.01 3.17
N GLU A 122 10.10 -9.41 4.20
CA GLU A 122 10.52 -10.13 5.40
C GLU A 122 9.32 -10.75 6.13
N VAL A 123 8.25 -9.98 6.36
CA VAL A 123 7.02 -10.49 6.99
C VAL A 123 6.42 -11.66 6.19
N ILE A 124 6.35 -11.55 4.87
CA ILE A 124 5.83 -12.64 4.02
C ILE A 124 6.69 -13.91 4.17
N LYS A 125 8.03 -13.73 4.17
CA LYS A 125 8.98 -14.84 4.30
C LYS A 125 8.89 -15.52 5.66
N GLU A 126 8.77 -14.75 6.75
CA GLU A 126 8.65 -15.27 8.13
C GLU A 126 7.39 -16.12 8.33
N LYS A 127 6.31 -15.81 7.61
CA LYS A 127 5.03 -16.53 7.69
C LYS A 127 4.98 -17.77 6.80
N GLU A 128 6.08 -18.10 6.13
CA GLU A 128 6.24 -19.30 5.31
C GLU A 128 5.09 -19.49 4.29
N LEU A 129 4.59 -18.38 3.74
CA LEU A 129 3.70 -18.39 2.58
C LEU A 129 4.56 -18.12 1.34
N PRO A 130 4.60 -19.03 0.35
CA PRO A 130 5.35 -18.78 -0.88
C PRO A 130 4.93 -17.46 -1.51
N MET A 131 5.88 -16.66 -1.99
CA MET A 131 5.59 -15.35 -2.59
C MET A 131 4.58 -15.44 -3.74
N GLU A 132 4.71 -16.47 -4.57
CA GLU A 132 3.75 -16.75 -5.66
C GLU A 132 2.33 -16.97 -5.12
N LYS A 133 2.18 -17.71 -4.01
CA LYS A 133 0.88 -17.92 -3.36
C LYS A 133 0.32 -16.63 -2.78
N PHE A 134 1.15 -15.83 -2.13
CA PHE A 134 0.75 -14.51 -1.65
C PHE A 134 0.24 -13.63 -2.80
N GLN A 135 0.92 -13.62 -3.95
CA GLN A 135 0.50 -12.88 -5.15
C GLN A 135 -0.80 -13.41 -5.75
N GLN A 136 -0.95 -14.73 -5.87
CA GLN A 136 -2.18 -15.37 -6.36
C GLN A 136 -3.38 -15.03 -5.47
N MET A 137 -3.22 -15.13 -4.14
CA MET A 137 -4.27 -14.77 -3.18
C MET A 137 -4.58 -13.27 -3.20
N SER A 138 -3.57 -12.42 -3.37
CA SER A 138 -3.76 -10.98 -3.53
C SER A 138 -4.58 -10.66 -4.79
N MET A 139 -4.26 -11.30 -5.91
CA MET A 139 -5.01 -11.16 -7.16
C MET A 139 -6.44 -11.66 -7.01
N ALA A 140 -6.63 -12.84 -6.40
CA ALA A 140 -7.93 -13.42 -6.15
C ALA A 140 -8.76 -12.55 -5.20
N TYR A 141 -8.17 -11.98 -4.15
CA TYR A 141 -8.85 -11.03 -3.26
C TYR A 141 -9.45 -9.83 -4.02
N SER A 142 -8.83 -9.42 -5.12
CA SER A 142 -9.29 -8.28 -5.93
C SER A 142 -10.35 -8.65 -6.98
N GLN A 143 -10.46 -9.92 -7.36
CA GLN A 143 -11.28 -10.37 -8.49
C GLN A 143 -12.39 -11.35 -8.09
N ASP A 144 -12.21 -12.08 -7.00
CA ASP A 144 -13.10 -13.13 -6.51
C ASP A 144 -13.81 -12.69 -5.23
N GLN A 145 -15.14 -12.62 -5.29
CA GLN A 145 -15.98 -12.16 -4.19
C GLN A 145 -15.98 -13.12 -2.99
N GLU A 146 -15.86 -14.43 -3.22
CA GLU A 146 -15.83 -15.43 -2.15
C GLU A 146 -14.49 -15.36 -1.40
N VAL A 147 -13.38 -15.29 -2.14
CA VAL A 147 -12.04 -15.09 -1.56
C VAL A 147 -12.02 -13.80 -0.74
N LYS A 148 -12.55 -12.70 -1.30
CA LYS A 148 -12.65 -11.41 -0.60
C LYS A 148 -13.44 -11.53 0.70
N ALA A 149 -14.65 -12.09 0.65
CA ALA A 149 -15.51 -12.23 1.83
C ALA A 149 -14.86 -13.08 2.92
N LYS A 150 -14.19 -14.17 2.54
CA LYS A 150 -13.47 -15.05 3.46
C LYS A 150 -12.31 -14.32 4.13
N VAL A 151 -11.45 -13.65 3.36
CA VAL A 151 -10.32 -12.86 3.89
C VAL A 151 -10.81 -11.74 4.81
N ASP A 152 -11.80 -10.95 4.39
CA ASP A 152 -12.33 -9.83 5.18
C ASP A 152 -12.89 -10.31 6.53
N THR A 153 -13.58 -11.46 6.55
CA THR A 153 -14.09 -12.08 7.77
C THR A 153 -12.96 -12.50 8.71
N LEU A 154 -11.92 -13.14 8.17
CA LEU A 154 -10.79 -13.63 8.95
C LEU A 154 -9.93 -12.49 9.51
N ILE A 155 -9.67 -11.45 8.70
CA ILE A 155 -8.97 -10.23 9.15
C ILE A 155 -9.74 -9.56 10.28
N SER A 156 -11.06 -9.35 10.12
CA SER A 156 -11.87 -8.67 11.13
C SER A 156 -11.81 -9.38 12.47
N LYS A 157 -11.99 -10.72 12.47
CA LYS A 157 -11.86 -11.54 13.69
C LYS A 157 -10.48 -11.44 14.33
N LYS A 158 -9.42 -11.37 13.51
CA LYS A 158 -8.05 -11.32 14.01
C LYS A 158 -7.69 -9.97 14.61
N VAL A 159 -8.14 -8.88 13.99
CA VAL A 159 -7.93 -7.52 14.50
C VAL A 159 -8.74 -7.28 15.78
N GLU A 160 -9.95 -7.85 15.91
CA GLU A 160 -10.74 -7.77 17.16
C GLU A 160 -10.14 -8.53 18.36
N GLN A 161 -9.23 -9.48 18.10
CA GLN A 161 -8.60 -10.30 19.13
C GLN A 161 -7.26 -9.74 19.64
N GLN A 162 -6.79 -8.63 19.06
CA GLN A 162 -5.56 -7.94 19.44
C GLN A 162 -5.86 -6.65 20.21
#